data_AF-A0A4T2A150-F1
#
_entry.id   AF-A0A4T2A150-F1
#
_cell.length_a   1.000
_cell.length_b   1.000
_cell.length_c   1.000
_cell.angle_alpha   90.00
_cell.angle_beta   90.00
_cell.angle_gamma   90.00
#
_symmetry.space_group_name_H-M   'P 1'
#
loop_
_entity.id
_entity.type
_entity.pdbx_description
1 polymer ?
#
loop_
_entity_poly.entity_id
_entity_poly.type
_entity_poly.pdbx_seq_one_letter_code
_entity_poly.pdbx_strand_id
1 'polypeptide(L)'
;MSYQHQYVDGTHIHFPMGKVVCIGRNYAEHAKELNNPVPSEPLLFIKPGSCVVPLDQGFTLIEGRGDVHYEAEIAVLIGKPLSRTPNAEEVLDAISGFAPALDLTLRDLQATLKAKGYPWETAKSFDGACVLAPFVPGDALEDLADIGIRLAINGEVRQDGNSRDMLNPILPMIQHICGHFSLQPGDVILTGTPAGVGPLHKGDELMLELVDHSRFTSRAL
;
A
#
# COMPACT_ATOMS: atom_id res chain seq x y z
N MET A 1 17.75 -8.40 -4.45
CA MET A 1 18.41 -7.18 -3.93
C MET A 1 17.55 -6.66 -2.79
N SER A 2 18.14 -6.09 -1.74
CA SER A 2 17.36 -5.41 -0.69
C SER A 2 16.74 -4.15 -1.28
N TYR A 3 15.44 -3.93 -1.02
CA TYR A 3 14.74 -2.72 -1.42
C TYR A 3 15.42 -1.45 -0.84
N GLN A 4 15.41 -0.35 -1.60
CA GLN A 4 15.81 0.99 -1.16
C GLN A 4 14.78 2.01 -1.71
N HIS A 5 14.39 2.98 -0.89
CA HIS A 5 13.49 4.04 -1.34
C HIS A 5 14.15 4.88 -2.43
N GLN A 6 13.38 5.19 -3.47
CA GLN A 6 13.80 6.02 -4.59
C GLN A 6 12.66 6.96 -5.00
N TYR A 7 13.01 8.16 -5.46
CA TYR A 7 12.08 9.03 -6.17
C TYR A 7 11.98 8.64 -7.65
N VAL A 8 10.95 9.12 -8.33
CA VAL A 8 10.71 8.86 -9.77
C VAL A 8 11.83 9.33 -10.70
N ASP A 9 12.67 10.26 -10.25
CA ASP A 9 13.86 10.73 -10.98
C ASP A 9 15.10 9.82 -10.80
N GLY A 10 14.96 8.73 -10.03
CA GLY A 10 16.04 7.80 -9.67
C GLY A 10 16.86 8.22 -8.46
N THR A 11 16.57 9.36 -7.84
CA THR A 11 17.26 9.82 -6.64
C THR A 11 16.97 8.88 -5.48
N HIS A 12 18.02 8.34 -4.87
CA HIS A 12 17.87 7.52 -3.66
C HIS A 12 17.45 8.39 -2.48
N ILE A 13 16.41 7.95 -1.78
CA ILE A 13 16.00 8.56 -0.52
C ILE A 13 16.86 7.95 0.60
N HIS A 14 17.46 8.81 1.42
CA HIS A 14 18.49 8.43 2.39
C HIS A 14 17.95 7.68 3.62
N PHE A 15 16.63 7.73 3.87
CA PHE A 15 16.01 6.96 4.95
C PHE A 15 16.03 5.46 4.63
N PRO A 16 16.36 4.59 5.60
CA PRO A 16 16.23 3.15 5.42
C PRO A 16 14.75 2.74 5.40
N MET A 17 14.43 1.63 4.75
CA MET A 17 13.11 1.00 4.86
C MET A 17 12.88 0.55 6.31
N GLY A 18 11.89 1.15 6.96
CA GLY A 18 11.46 0.80 8.31
C GLY A 18 10.39 -0.28 8.30
N LYS A 19 9.14 0.13 8.57
CA LYS A 19 7.96 -0.74 8.49
C LYS A 19 6.93 -0.16 7.53
N VAL A 20 6.01 -1.01 7.12
CA VAL A 20 4.84 -0.62 6.34
C VAL A 20 3.59 -0.79 7.21
N VAL A 21 2.95 0.31 7.60
CA VAL A 21 1.65 0.30 8.30
C VAL A 21 0.55 0.29 7.25
N CYS A 22 -0.43 -0.59 7.37
CA CYS A 22 -1.47 -0.77 6.37
C CYS A 22 -2.84 -0.61 7.01
N ILE A 23 -3.81 -0.09 6.26
CA ILE A 23 -5.21 -0.04 6.68
C ILE A 23 -6.06 -1.01 5.86
N GLY A 24 -6.79 -1.88 6.55
CA GLY A 24 -7.77 -2.77 5.92
C GLY A 24 -9.12 -2.08 5.74
N ARG A 25 -9.81 -2.38 4.65
CA ARG A 25 -11.21 -1.96 4.38
C ARG A 25 -11.40 -0.44 4.33
N ASN A 26 -10.45 0.28 3.73
CA ASN A 26 -10.54 1.74 3.65
C ASN A 26 -11.39 2.27 2.48
N TYR A 27 -11.96 1.40 1.64
CA TYR A 27 -12.87 1.77 0.54
C TYR A 27 -14.21 1.05 0.71
N ALA A 28 -15.32 1.78 0.54
CA ALA A 28 -16.67 1.25 0.78
C ALA A 28 -17.02 0.08 -0.14
N GLU A 29 -16.74 0.19 -1.44
CA GLU A 29 -17.05 -0.85 -2.43
C GLU A 29 -16.19 -2.10 -2.23
N HIS A 30 -14.93 -1.95 -1.84
CA HIS A 30 -14.08 -3.09 -1.46
C HIS A 30 -14.59 -3.81 -0.19
N ALA A 31 -15.07 -3.05 0.80
CA ALA A 31 -15.67 -3.64 2.00
C ALA A 31 -16.93 -4.46 1.67
N LYS A 32 -17.76 -3.97 0.73
CA LYS A 32 -18.96 -4.67 0.22
C LYS A 32 -18.61 -5.91 -0.59
N GLU A 33 -17.62 -5.83 -1.50
CA GLU A 33 -17.15 -6.94 -2.33
C GLU A 33 -16.80 -8.18 -1.50
N LEU A 34 -16.17 -7.96 -0.33
CA LEU A 34 -15.76 -9.03 0.58
C LEU A 34 -16.82 -9.38 1.65
N ASN A 35 -18.06 -8.91 1.50
CA ASN A 35 -19.20 -9.12 2.40
C ASN A 35 -18.87 -8.86 3.88
N ASN A 36 -18.09 -7.82 4.15
CA ASN A 36 -17.58 -7.52 5.48
C ASN A 36 -18.27 -6.26 6.03
N PRO A 37 -18.63 -6.22 7.33
CA PRO A 37 -19.04 -4.97 7.94
C PRO A 37 -17.87 -3.97 7.92
N VAL A 38 -18.18 -2.71 7.60
CA VAL A 38 -17.25 -1.60 7.79
C VAL A 38 -16.97 -1.51 9.29
N PRO A 39 -15.70 -1.63 9.73
CA PRO A 39 -15.39 -1.58 11.16
C PRO A 39 -15.66 -0.16 11.71
N SER A 40 -15.95 -0.06 13.01
CA SER A 40 -16.13 1.23 13.68
C SER A 40 -14.82 2.01 13.88
N GLU A 41 -13.68 1.33 13.76
CA GLU A 41 -12.34 1.91 13.86
C GLU A 41 -11.44 1.36 12.74
N PRO A 42 -10.44 2.14 12.26
CA PRO A 42 -9.48 1.67 11.26
C PRO A 42 -8.84 0.33 11.62
N LEU A 43 -8.90 -0.64 10.70
CA LEU A 43 -8.27 -1.95 10.91
C LEU A 43 -6.80 -1.91 10.50
N LEU A 44 -5.91 -1.74 11.47
CA LEU A 44 -4.47 -1.62 11.20
C LEU A 44 -3.75 -2.97 11.24
N PHE A 45 -2.79 -3.16 10.33
CA PHE A 45 -1.80 -4.24 10.38
C PHE A 45 -0.44 -3.74 9.87
N ILE A 46 0.62 -4.51 10.09
CA ILE A 46 1.98 -4.10 9.74
C ILE A 46 2.65 -5.18 8.88
N LYS A 47 3.35 -4.73 7.85
CA LYS A 47 4.34 -5.53 7.13
C LYS A 47 5.76 -5.10 7.53
N PRO A 48 6.68 -6.04 7.81
CA PRO A 48 8.07 -5.70 8.10
C PRO A 48 8.76 -5.20 6.82
N GLY A 49 9.73 -4.29 6.96
CA GLY A 49 10.52 -3.80 5.81
C GLY A 49 11.21 -4.89 5.01
N SER A 50 11.49 -6.06 5.62
CA SER A 50 12.10 -7.22 4.96
C SER A 50 11.24 -7.87 3.88
N CYS A 51 9.92 -7.65 3.89
CA CYS A 51 9.04 -8.19 2.84
C CYS A 51 8.87 -7.24 1.64
N VAL A 52 9.46 -6.04 1.71
CA VAL A 52 9.31 -5.03 0.66
C VAL A 52 10.26 -5.33 -0.49
N VAL A 53 9.71 -5.33 -1.70
CA VAL A 53 10.45 -5.50 -2.95
C VAL A 53 10.11 -4.34 -3.89
N PRO A 54 11.04 -3.94 -4.76
CA PRO A 54 10.74 -2.86 -5.69
C PRO A 54 9.87 -3.37 -6.84
N LEU A 55 9.08 -2.47 -7.43
CA LEU A 55 8.25 -2.76 -8.60
C LEU A 55 9.08 -2.89 -9.89
N ASP A 56 10.23 -2.22 -9.95
CA ASP A 56 11.05 -2.17 -11.16
C ASP A 56 11.61 -3.56 -11.52
N GLN A 57 11.81 -3.79 -12.82
CA GLN A 57 12.40 -5.03 -13.37
C GLN A 57 11.63 -6.33 -13.10
N GLY A 58 10.44 -6.25 -12.50
CA GLY A 58 9.60 -7.39 -12.15
C GLY A 58 9.88 -7.91 -10.74
N PHE A 59 8.87 -8.54 -10.14
CA PHE A 59 8.92 -9.04 -8.76
C PHE A 59 8.44 -10.48 -8.70
N THR A 60 9.07 -11.28 -7.83
CA THR A 60 8.79 -12.71 -7.73
C THR A 60 7.58 -12.98 -6.85
N LEU A 61 6.66 -13.80 -7.35
CA LEU A 61 5.55 -14.31 -6.54
C LEU A 61 6.02 -15.50 -5.71
N ILE A 62 5.48 -15.60 -4.49
CA ILE A 62 5.72 -16.76 -3.64
C ILE A 62 5.04 -18.01 -4.23
N GLU A 63 5.81 -19.08 -4.42
CA GLU A 63 5.29 -20.35 -4.97
C GLU A 63 4.85 -21.31 -3.85
N GLY A 64 3.91 -22.21 -4.16
CA GLY A 64 3.50 -23.30 -3.27
C GLY A 64 2.70 -22.87 -2.02
N ARG A 65 2.20 -21.63 -1.99
CA ARG A 65 1.49 -21.04 -0.83
C ARG A 65 0.01 -20.70 -1.10
N GLY A 66 -0.51 -21.14 -2.24
CA GLY A 66 -1.86 -20.79 -2.71
C GLY A 66 -1.86 -19.53 -3.55
N ASP A 67 -3.06 -19.04 -3.89
CA ASP A 67 -3.22 -17.88 -4.76
C ASP A 67 -2.80 -16.58 -4.06
N VAL A 68 -1.98 -15.80 -4.78
CA VAL A 68 -1.58 -14.46 -4.38
C VAL A 68 -2.53 -13.47 -5.03
N HIS A 69 -3.21 -12.65 -4.24
CA HIS A 69 -4.07 -11.59 -4.74
C HIS A 69 -3.34 -10.26 -4.77
N TYR A 70 -3.62 -9.46 -5.80
CA TYR A 70 -3.22 -8.06 -5.87
C TYR A 70 -4.21 -7.17 -5.12
N GLU A 71 -3.68 -6.16 -4.46
CA GLU A 71 -4.44 -5.05 -3.86
C GLU A 71 -3.63 -3.78 -4.17
N ALA A 72 -4.03 -3.02 -5.21
CA ALA A 72 -3.40 -1.75 -5.55
C ALA A 72 -3.73 -0.70 -4.51
N GLU A 73 -2.73 -0.03 -3.95
CA GLU A 73 -2.88 0.97 -2.91
C GLU A 73 -2.01 2.21 -3.18
N ILE A 74 -2.40 3.34 -2.61
CA ILE A 74 -1.53 4.51 -2.53
C ILE A 74 -0.61 4.28 -1.33
N ALA A 75 0.69 4.42 -1.54
CA ALA A 75 1.70 4.40 -0.50
C ALA A 75 2.07 5.84 -0.13
N VAL A 76 2.17 6.12 1.17
CA VAL A 76 2.65 7.40 1.72
C VAL A 76 3.97 7.16 2.42
N LEU A 77 5.03 7.85 1.99
CA LEU A 77 6.33 7.80 2.65
C LEU A 77 6.42 8.87 3.73
N ILE A 78 6.83 8.47 4.92
CA ILE A 78 7.10 9.38 6.04
C ILE A 78 8.56 9.81 5.98
N GLY A 79 8.82 11.12 5.94
CA GLY A 79 10.15 11.73 5.91
C GLY A 79 10.57 12.40 7.22
N LYS A 80 9.63 12.63 8.14
CA LYS A 80 9.89 13.24 9.46
C LYS A 80 9.21 12.44 10.56
N PRO A 81 9.81 12.34 11.76
CA PRO A 81 9.13 11.70 12.88
C PRO A 81 7.88 12.50 13.26
N LEU A 82 6.81 11.78 13.58
CA LEU A 82 5.55 12.38 14.05
C LEU A 82 5.39 12.18 15.56
N SER A 83 4.73 13.14 16.22
CA SER A 83 4.31 13.00 17.61
C SER A 83 3.21 11.93 17.73
N ARG A 84 2.81 11.58 18.97
CA ARG A 84 1.72 10.60 19.18
C ARG A 84 0.34 11.14 18.81
N THR A 85 0.19 12.46 18.74
CA THR A 85 -1.06 13.17 18.46
C THR A 85 -0.78 14.35 17.54
N PRO A 86 -0.29 14.10 16.31
CA PRO A 86 0.14 15.18 15.44
C PRO A 86 -1.08 15.95 14.91
N ASN A 87 -0.93 17.26 14.75
CA ASN A 87 -1.92 18.06 14.04
C ASN A 87 -1.77 17.86 12.51
N ALA A 88 -2.70 18.41 11.73
CA ALA A 88 -2.72 18.22 10.27
C ALA A 88 -1.49 18.79 9.56
N GLU A 89 -0.96 19.93 10.02
CA GLU A 89 0.23 20.58 9.46
C GLU A 89 1.48 19.73 9.70
N GLU A 90 1.64 19.18 10.91
CA GLU A 90 2.73 18.25 11.23
C GLU A 90 2.68 17.00 10.35
N VAL A 91 1.49 16.45 10.10
CA VAL A 91 1.32 15.30 9.21
C VAL A 91 1.70 15.66 7.78
N LEU A 92 1.19 16.77 7.24
CA LEU A 92 1.52 17.23 5.89
C LEU A 92 3.04 17.44 5.71
N ASP A 93 3.67 18.12 6.66
CA ASP A 93 5.11 18.40 6.65
C ASP A 93 5.98 17.13 6.76
N ALA A 94 5.43 16.06 7.35
CA ALA A 94 6.10 14.79 7.48
C ALA A 94 5.98 13.87 6.26
N ILE A 95 5.07 14.15 5.33
CA ILE A 95 4.93 13.35 4.11
C ILE A 95 6.07 13.69 3.15
N SER A 96 6.88 12.69 2.81
CA SER A 96 8.00 12.83 1.88
C SER A 96 7.60 12.56 0.43
N GLY A 97 6.57 11.74 0.21
CA GLY A 97 6.16 11.36 -1.14
C GLY A 97 5.07 10.31 -1.19
N PHE A 98 4.57 10.09 -2.40
CA PHE A 98 3.53 9.12 -2.72
C PHE A 98 3.98 8.15 -3.80
N ALA A 99 3.60 6.88 -3.72
CA ALA A 99 3.86 5.91 -4.77
C ALA A 99 2.64 5.01 -4.96
N PRO A 100 2.40 4.46 -6.15
CA PRO A 100 1.48 3.35 -6.23
C PRO A 100 2.18 2.06 -5.76
N ALA A 101 1.43 1.19 -5.09
CA ALA A 101 1.95 -0.01 -4.44
C ALA A 101 1.03 -1.21 -4.62
N LEU A 102 1.54 -2.42 -4.32
CA LEU A 102 0.74 -3.62 -4.19
C LEU A 102 0.86 -4.21 -2.77
N ASP A 103 -0.27 -4.33 -2.08
CA ASP A 103 -0.43 -5.19 -0.91
C ASP A 103 -0.78 -6.62 -1.37
N LEU A 104 0.25 -7.44 -1.56
CA LEU A 104 0.02 -8.83 -1.95
C LEU A 104 -0.49 -9.66 -0.77
N THR A 105 -1.51 -10.48 -1.05
CA THR A 105 -2.24 -11.20 -0.02
C THR A 105 -2.45 -12.66 -0.40
N LEU A 106 -2.12 -13.59 0.49
CA LEU A 106 -2.56 -14.97 0.39
C LEU A 106 -4.02 -15.06 0.85
N ARG A 107 -4.96 -14.91 -0.09
CA ARG A 107 -6.38 -14.64 0.24
C ARG A 107 -7.02 -15.75 1.07
N ASP A 108 -6.84 -17.00 0.66
CA ASP A 108 -7.45 -18.16 1.34
C ASP A 108 -6.90 -18.33 2.76
N LEU A 109 -5.60 -18.10 2.92
CA LEU A 109 -4.96 -18.13 4.23
C LEU A 109 -5.49 -17.00 5.11
N GLN A 110 -5.63 -15.78 4.58
CA GLN A 110 -6.22 -14.66 5.31
C GLN A 110 -7.64 -14.98 5.77
N ALA A 111 -8.47 -15.57 4.92
CA ALA A 111 -9.83 -15.99 5.27
C ALA A 111 -9.83 -17.01 6.42
N THR A 112 -8.93 -17.99 6.35
CA THR A 112 -8.76 -19.01 7.40
C THR A 112 -8.32 -18.39 8.74
N LEU A 113 -7.36 -17.46 8.71
CA LEU A 113 -6.87 -16.77 9.90
C LEU A 113 -7.96 -15.90 10.53
N LYS A 114 -8.71 -15.15 9.71
CA LYS A 114 -9.88 -14.37 10.13
C LYS A 114 -10.92 -15.23 10.84
N ALA A 115 -11.31 -16.37 10.25
CA ALA A 115 -12.31 -17.26 10.82
C ALA A 115 -11.91 -17.82 12.21
N LYS A 116 -10.60 -17.93 12.47
CA LYS A 116 -10.04 -18.41 13.74
C LYS A 116 -9.71 -17.29 14.73
N GLY A 117 -9.83 -16.03 14.34
CA GLY A 117 -9.38 -14.89 15.15
C GLY A 117 -7.86 -14.83 15.32
N TYR A 118 -7.11 -15.37 14.36
CA TYR A 118 -5.64 -15.41 14.37
C TYR A 118 -5.03 -14.20 13.66
N PRO A 119 -3.78 -13.85 13.98
CA PRO A 119 -3.12 -12.70 13.39
C PRO A 119 -2.71 -12.99 11.93
N TRP A 120 -2.57 -11.93 11.12
CA TRP A 120 -2.59 -12.02 9.64
C TRP A 120 -1.21 -12.07 8.98
N GLU A 121 -0.11 -12.05 9.75
CA GLU A 121 1.24 -11.86 9.23
C GLU A 121 1.61 -12.93 8.20
N THR A 122 1.19 -14.17 8.40
CA THR A 122 1.51 -15.25 7.44
C THR A 122 0.78 -15.11 6.10
N ALA A 123 -0.27 -14.29 6.03
CA ALA A 123 -1.03 -13.99 4.81
C ALA A 123 -0.76 -12.59 4.22
N LYS A 124 -0.29 -11.64 5.04
CA LYS A 124 -0.06 -10.23 4.66
C LYS A 124 1.41 -9.80 4.72
N SER A 125 2.29 -10.58 5.33
CA SER A 125 3.68 -10.18 5.62
C SER A 125 4.71 -11.24 5.22
N PHE A 126 4.34 -12.14 4.29
CA PHE A 126 5.28 -13.09 3.68
C PHE A 126 6.33 -12.35 2.82
N ASP A 127 7.47 -12.96 2.56
CA ASP A 127 8.53 -12.32 1.76
C ASP A 127 8.01 -11.91 0.38
N GLY A 128 8.25 -10.65 -0.01
CA GLY A 128 7.72 -10.07 -1.25
C GLY A 128 6.26 -9.60 -1.18
N ALA A 129 5.62 -9.62 0.00
CA ALA A 129 4.21 -9.23 0.14
C ALA A 129 3.91 -7.74 -0.06
N CYS A 130 4.93 -6.88 -0.20
CA CYS A 130 4.76 -5.46 -0.45
C CYS A 130 5.61 -5.05 -1.65
N VAL A 131 4.96 -4.66 -2.74
CA VAL A 131 5.66 -4.17 -3.94
C VAL A 131 5.51 -2.67 -4.00
N LEU A 132 6.63 -1.94 -3.98
CA LEU A 132 6.64 -0.48 -4.01
C LEU A 132 7.27 0.05 -5.31
N ALA A 133 6.57 0.97 -5.96
CA ALA A 133 7.15 1.78 -7.02
C ALA A 133 7.99 2.94 -6.45
N PRO A 134 8.81 3.60 -7.28
CA PRO A 134 9.44 4.88 -6.93
C PRO A 134 8.41 5.94 -6.53
N PHE A 135 8.79 6.81 -5.58
CA PHE A 135 7.94 7.85 -5.02
C PHE A 135 7.94 9.12 -5.87
N VAL A 136 6.75 9.68 -6.07
CA VAL A 136 6.56 11.07 -6.46
C VAL A 136 6.81 11.95 -5.23
N PRO A 137 7.58 13.04 -5.33
CA PRO A 137 7.76 14.00 -4.24
C PRO A 137 6.42 14.50 -3.67
N GLY A 138 6.34 14.62 -2.35
CA GLY A 138 5.07 14.93 -1.67
C GLY A 138 4.48 16.29 -2.06
N ASP A 139 5.33 17.26 -2.41
CA ASP A 139 4.95 18.60 -2.86
C ASP A 139 4.41 18.65 -4.30
N ALA A 140 4.49 17.54 -5.05
CA ALA A 140 3.92 17.44 -6.39
C ALA A 140 2.44 17.03 -6.40
N LEU A 141 1.86 16.68 -5.25
CA LEU A 141 0.44 16.34 -5.09
C LEU A 141 -0.26 17.40 -4.23
N GLU A 142 -1.12 18.21 -4.83
CA GLU A 142 -1.76 19.36 -4.17
C GLU A 142 -2.97 18.95 -3.30
N ASP A 143 -3.80 18.02 -3.77
CA ASP A 143 -5.00 17.56 -3.06
C ASP A 143 -4.90 16.09 -2.67
N LEU A 144 -4.72 15.82 -1.37
CA LEU A 144 -4.64 14.46 -0.85
C LEU A 144 -5.98 13.71 -0.90
N ALA A 145 -7.09 14.42 -1.10
CA ALA A 145 -8.40 13.83 -1.35
C ALA A 145 -8.64 13.55 -2.84
N ASP A 146 -7.70 13.85 -3.74
CA ASP A 146 -7.85 13.57 -5.17
C ASP A 146 -6.60 12.91 -5.78
N ILE A 147 -6.27 11.72 -5.29
CA ILE A 147 -5.18 10.90 -5.81
C ILE A 147 -5.77 9.67 -6.48
N GLY A 148 -5.72 9.61 -7.80
CA GLY A 148 -6.15 8.42 -8.55
C GLY A 148 -5.12 7.28 -8.46
N ILE A 149 -5.59 6.05 -8.33
CA ILE A 149 -4.79 4.81 -8.37
C ILE A 149 -5.40 3.86 -9.39
N ARG A 150 -4.58 3.35 -10.32
CA ARG A 150 -5.04 2.40 -11.33
C ARG A 150 -4.06 1.23 -11.48
N LEU A 151 -4.62 0.04 -11.58
CA LEU A 151 -3.93 -1.20 -11.91
C LEU A 151 -4.58 -1.82 -13.15
N ALA A 152 -3.77 -2.09 -14.17
CA ALA A 152 -4.13 -2.94 -15.29
C ALA A 152 -3.22 -4.18 -15.33
N ILE A 153 -3.80 -5.33 -15.65
CA ILE A 153 -3.11 -6.60 -15.80
C ILE A 153 -3.39 -7.13 -17.20
N ASN A 154 -2.34 -7.46 -17.94
CA ASN A 154 -2.41 -7.95 -19.32
C ASN A 154 -3.26 -7.03 -20.24
N GLY A 155 -3.17 -5.71 -20.02
CA GLY A 155 -3.91 -4.70 -20.78
C GLY A 155 -5.35 -4.43 -20.29
N GLU A 156 -5.86 -5.20 -19.33
CA GLU A 156 -7.21 -5.01 -18.78
C GLU A 156 -7.15 -4.26 -17.45
N VAL A 157 -7.90 -3.17 -17.31
CA VAL A 157 -8.03 -2.46 -16.04
C VAL A 157 -8.74 -3.37 -15.03
N ARG A 158 -8.08 -3.63 -13.91
CA ARG A 158 -8.58 -4.47 -12.82
C ARG A 158 -9.03 -3.66 -11.61
N GLN A 159 -8.30 -2.60 -11.29
CA GLN A 159 -8.67 -1.66 -10.24
C GLN A 159 -8.51 -0.24 -10.75
N ASP A 160 -9.51 0.59 -10.47
CA ASP A 160 -9.52 2.03 -10.76
C ASP A 160 -10.24 2.70 -9.58
N GLY A 161 -9.51 3.52 -8.82
CA GLY A 161 -10.02 4.14 -7.61
C GLY A 161 -9.37 5.49 -7.34
N ASN A 162 -9.87 6.21 -6.34
CA ASN A 162 -9.38 7.53 -5.99
C ASN A 162 -9.43 7.76 -4.48
N SER A 163 -8.49 8.51 -3.92
CA SER A 163 -8.43 8.76 -2.48
C SER A 163 -9.66 9.47 -1.91
N ARG A 164 -10.47 10.16 -2.73
CA ARG A 164 -11.78 10.73 -2.32
C ARG A 164 -12.76 9.67 -1.80
N ASP A 165 -12.61 8.43 -2.26
CA ASP A 165 -13.50 7.32 -1.90
C ASP A 165 -13.05 6.59 -0.61
N MET A 166 -11.96 7.07 0.01
CA MET A 166 -11.48 6.53 1.28
C MET A 166 -12.45 6.85 2.42
N LEU A 167 -12.77 5.83 3.22
CA LEU A 167 -13.53 5.96 4.46
C LEU A 167 -12.75 6.71 5.55
N ASN A 168 -11.43 6.49 5.59
CA ASN A 168 -10.49 7.21 6.46
C ASN A 168 -9.51 7.97 5.56
N PRO A 169 -9.70 9.29 5.38
CA PRO A 169 -8.82 10.10 4.57
C PRO A 169 -7.38 10.09 5.11
N ILE A 170 -6.40 10.37 4.23
CA ILE A 170 -4.97 10.21 4.50
C ILE A 170 -4.53 10.90 5.79
N LEU A 171 -4.87 12.18 6.00
CA LEU A 171 -4.45 12.93 7.19
C LEU A 171 -5.04 12.35 8.50
N PRO A 172 -6.37 12.22 8.68
CA PRO A 172 -6.95 11.56 9.86
C PRO A 172 -6.43 10.15 10.10
N MET A 173 -6.20 9.38 9.03
CA MET A 173 -5.67 8.02 9.12
C MET A 173 -4.24 8.01 9.70
N ILE A 174 -3.36 8.89 9.25
CA ILE A 174 -1.99 9.01 9.80
C ILE A 174 -2.05 9.42 11.27
N GLN A 175 -2.91 10.38 11.62
CA GLN A 175 -3.11 10.80 13.02
C GLN A 175 -3.56 9.63 13.90
N HIS A 176 -4.49 8.82 13.40
CA HIS A 176 -4.96 7.62 14.10
C HIS A 176 -3.80 6.61 14.28
N ILE A 177 -3.04 6.34 13.22
CA ILE A 177 -1.86 5.46 13.25
C ILE A 177 -0.86 5.90 14.32
N CYS A 178 -0.55 7.20 14.41
CA CYS A 178 0.37 7.76 15.41
C CYS A 178 -0.04 7.49 16.87
N GLY A 179 -1.34 7.32 17.14
CA GLY A 179 -1.84 6.93 18.46
C GLY A 179 -1.38 5.53 18.88
N HIS A 180 -1.16 4.64 17.91
CA HIS A 180 -0.80 3.24 18.10
C HIS A 180 0.70 2.97 17.88
N PHE A 181 1.27 3.51 16.81
CA PHE A 181 2.62 3.23 16.36
C PHE A 181 3.39 4.53 16.09
N SER A 182 4.58 4.68 16.68
CA SER A 182 5.48 5.76 16.28
C SER A 182 5.88 5.59 14.82
N LEU A 183 5.68 6.62 14.01
CA LEU A 183 6.14 6.68 12.63
C LEU A 183 7.51 7.34 12.57
N GLN A 184 8.46 6.68 11.91
CA GLN A 184 9.83 7.14 11.73
C GLN A 184 10.08 7.50 10.26
N PRO A 185 11.06 8.37 9.97
CA PRO A 185 11.51 8.59 8.60
C PRO A 185 11.89 7.26 7.93
N GLY A 186 11.33 7.01 6.74
CA GLY A 186 11.47 5.74 6.00
C GLY A 186 10.34 4.73 6.25
N ASP A 187 9.42 5.01 7.17
CA ASP A 187 8.19 4.21 7.27
C ASP A 187 7.23 4.54 6.11
N VAL A 188 6.49 3.53 5.69
CA VAL A 188 5.48 3.64 4.63
C VAL A 188 4.11 3.34 5.19
N ILE A 189 3.09 4.01 4.64
CA ILE A 189 1.70 3.72 4.94
C ILE A 189 1.00 3.29 3.66
N LEU A 190 0.35 2.13 3.66
CA LEU A 190 -0.55 1.74 2.57
C LEU A 190 -1.99 2.07 2.98
N THR A 191 -2.69 2.79 2.11
CA THR A 191 -3.94 3.50 2.44
C THR A 191 -5.22 2.68 2.21
N GLY A 192 -5.10 1.38 1.94
CA GLY A 192 -6.19 0.51 1.53
C GLY A 192 -6.38 0.47 0.01
N THR A 193 -7.07 -0.58 -0.43
CA THR A 193 -7.30 -0.87 -1.85
C THR A 193 -8.76 -0.62 -2.28
N PRO A 194 -9.01 -0.11 -3.51
CA PRO A 194 -10.35 -0.04 -4.08
C PRO A 194 -10.88 -1.43 -4.48
N ALA A 195 -12.11 -1.50 -4.97
CA ALA A 195 -12.71 -2.76 -5.41
C ALA A 195 -11.99 -3.35 -6.64
N GLY A 196 -12.23 -4.64 -6.91
CA GLY A 196 -11.66 -5.34 -8.07
C GLY A 196 -10.42 -6.17 -7.73
N VAL A 197 -10.28 -6.55 -6.47
CA VAL A 197 -9.19 -7.40 -5.98
C VAL A 197 -9.28 -8.79 -6.61
N GLY A 198 -8.16 -9.34 -7.05
CA GLY A 198 -8.15 -10.62 -7.75
C GLY A 198 -6.80 -11.33 -7.71
N PRO A 199 -6.71 -12.55 -8.27
CA PRO A 199 -5.48 -13.33 -8.31
C PRO A 199 -4.46 -12.71 -9.29
N LEU A 200 -3.19 -12.78 -8.92
CA LEU A 200 -2.03 -12.42 -9.73
C LEU A 200 -1.22 -13.68 -10.03
N HIS A 201 -0.86 -13.89 -11.30
CA HIS A 201 -0.14 -15.08 -11.73
C HIS A 201 1.24 -14.75 -12.25
N LYS A 202 2.15 -15.72 -12.10
CA LYS A 202 3.46 -15.66 -12.73
C LYS A 202 3.32 -15.48 -14.24
N GLY A 203 4.03 -14.50 -14.77
CA GLY A 203 4.01 -14.13 -16.17
C GLY A 203 3.12 -12.93 -16.50
N ASP A 204 2.18 -12.55 -15.61
CA ASP A 204 1.30 -11.40 -15.81
C ASP A 204 2.08 -10.11 -15.97
N GLU A 205 1.68 -9.29 -16.94
CA GLU A 205 2.20 -7.96 -17.19
C GLU A 205 1.33 -6.92 -16.49
N LEU A 206 1.96 -6.02 -15.73
CA LEU A 206 1.28 -5.05 -14.90
C LEU A 206 1.55 -3.64 -15.42
N MET A 207 0.52 -2.79 -15.40
CA MET A 207 0.65 -1.34 -15.38
C MET A 207 0.06 -0.83 -14.07
N LEU A 208 0.83 -0.06 -13.33
CA LEU A 208 0.44 0.51 -12.06
C LEU A 208 0.76 2.01 -12.05
N GLU A 209 -0.22 2.85 -11.73
CA GLU A 209 -0.07 4.31 -11.80
C GLU A 209 -0.77 5.05 -10.64
N LEU A 210 -0.14 6.14 -10.19
CA LEU A 210 -0.88 7.25 -9.61
C LEU A 210 -1.29 8.14 -10.78
N VAL A 211 -2.60 8.20 -11.06
CA VAL A 211 -3.15 8.84 -12.25
C VAL A 211 -2.64 10.28 -12.34
N ASP A 212 -2.16 10.67 -13.53
CA ASP A 212 -1.56 11.97 -13.84
C ASP A 212 -0.23 12.32 -13.14
N HIS A 213 0.27 11.47 -12.23
CA HIS A 213 1.50 11.74 -11.46
C HIS A 213 2.65 10.77 -11.75
N SER A 214 2.38 9.46 -11.90
CA SER A 214 3.41 8.46 -12.17
C SER A 214 2.82 7.20 -12.76
N ARG A 215 3.55 6.54 -13.67
CA ARG A 215 3.11 5.29 -14.30
C ARG A 215 4.27 4.34 -14.49
N PHE A 216 4.08 3.09 -14.10
CA PHE A 216 5.09 2.05 -14.15
C PHE A 216 4.54 0.81 -14.85
N THR A 217 5.42 0.12 -15.58
CA THR A 217 5.14 -1.22 -16.11
C THR A 217 6.04 -2.23 -15.45
N SER A 218 5.51 -3.40 -15.10
CA SER A 218 6.24 -4.47 -14.42
C SER A 218 5.72 -5.85 -14.84
N ARG A 219 6.29 -6.90 -14.26
CA ARG A 219 5.91 -8.28 -14.49
C ARG A 219 5.98 -9.09 -13.20
N ALA A 220 4.99 -9.96 -13.00
CA ALA A 220 5.05 -10.98 -11.96
C ALA A 220 5.95 -12.14 -12.43
N LEU A 221 6.99 -12.47 -11.65
CA LEU A 221 8.04 -13.45 -11.98
C LEU A 221 7.94 -14.73 -11.15
#